data_AF-A0A7V3XMW3-F1
#
_entry.id   AF-A0A7V3XMW3-F1
#
_cell.length_a   1.000
_cell.length_b   1.000
_cell.length_c   1.000
_cell.angle_alpha   90.00
_cell.angle_beta   90.00
_cell.angle_gamma   90.00
#
_symmetry.space_group_name_H-M   'P 1'
#
loop_
_entity.id
_entity.type
_entity.pdbx_description
1 polymer ?
#
loop_
_entity_poly.entity_id
_entity_poly.type
_entity_poly.pdbx_seq_one_letter_code
_entity_poly.pdbx_strand_id
1 'polypeptide(L)' 'MDHFELEDLLSAALIALHAGDRAGVESALRRALARVEADWLATPGEPRREAPEPPPGAVRR' A
#
# COMPACT_ATOMS: atom_id res chain seq x y z
N MET A 1 -1.29 12.46 -7.59
CA MET A 1 -1.37 11.60 -6.41
C MET A 1 -2.80 11.71 -5.90
N ASP A 2 -3.60 10.69 -6.20
CA ASP A 2 -5.04 10.61 -5.99
C ASP A 2 -5.40 10.36 -4.52
N HIS A 3 -4.99 11.27 -3.61
CA HIS A 3 -5.40 11.21 -2.21
C HIS A 3 -6.93 11.14 -2.03
N PHE A 4 -7.68 11.67 -3.01
CA PHE A 4 -9.14 11.66 -3.05
C PHE A 4 -9.75 10.24 -3.18
N GLU A 5 -9.07 9.26 -3.80
CA GLU A 5 -9.69 7.95 -4.04
C GLU A 5 -9.91 7.13 -2.75
N LEU A 6 -8.97 7.16 -1.80
CA LEU A 6 -9.08 6.35 -0.58
C LEU A 6 -10.12 6.94 0.38
N GLU A 7 -10.10 8.26 0.56
CA GLU A 7 -11.08 8.97 1.40
C GLU A 7 -12.50 8.83 0.85
N ASP A 8 -12.67 8.84 -0.48
CA ASP A 8 -13.96 8.61 -1.12
C ASP A 8 -14.47 7.19 -0.90
N LEU A 9 -13.59 6.16 -0.98
CA LEU A 9 -13.95 4.78 -0.71
C LEU A 9 -14.36 4.56 0.75
N LEU A 10 -13.66 5.21 1.70
CA LEU A 10 -14.02 5.15 3.12
C LEU A 10 -15.33 5.89 3.40
N SER A 11 -15.53 7.05 2.77
CA SER A 11 -16.79 7.80 2.84
C SER A 11 -17.97 6.97 2.31
N ALA A 12 -17.78 6.30 1.17
CA ALA A 12 -18.79 5.40 0.60
C ALA A 12 -19.13 4.23 1.55
N ALA A 13 -18.14 3.66 2.24
CA ALA A 13 -18.36 2.61 3.22
C ALA A 13 -19.21 3.10 4.41
N LEU A 14 -18.96 4.32 4.91
CA LEU A 14 -19.73 4.91 6.00
C LEU A 14 -21.19 5.20 5.59
N ILE A 15 -21.40 5.69 4.36
CA ILE A 15 -22.75 5.91 3.81
C ILE A 15 -23.50 4.57 3.70
N ALA A 16 -22.87 3.54 3.15
CA ALA A 16 -23.48 2.21 3.03
C ALA A 16 -23.80 1.61 4.41
N LEU A 17 -22.90 1.79 5.39
CA LEU A 17 -23.13 1.36 6.77
C LEU A 17 -24.35 2.05 7.38
N HIS A 18 -24.47 3.37 7.19
CA HIS A 18 -25.62 4.13 7.66
C HIS A 18 -26.94 3.67 7.02
N ALA A 19 -26.89 3.27 5.74
CA ALA A 19 -28.03 2.71 5.02
C ALA A 19 -28.35 1.24 5.38
N GLY A 20 -27.52 0.57 6.20
CA GLY A 20 -27.65 -0.86 6.50
C GLY A 20 -27.25 -1.78 5.33
N ASP A 21 -26.62 -1.23 4.29
CA ASP A 21 -26.14 -1.98 3.13
C ASP A 21 -24.78 -2.63 3.42
N ARG A 22 -24.84 -3.84 4.00
CA ARG A 22 -23.64 -4.61 4.32
C ARG A 22 -22.81 -4.98 3.09
N ALA A 23 -23.45 -5.22 1.94
CA ALA A 23 -22.74 -5.57 0.71
C ALA A 23 -21.98 -4.36 0.15
N GLY A 24 -22.59 -3.18 0.21
CA GLY A 24 -21.95 -1.90 -0.13
C GLY A 24 -20.73 -1.61 0.74
N VAL A 25 -20.83 -1.82 2.06
CA VAL A 25 -19.70 -1.70 2.99
C VAL A 25 -18.55 -2.61 2.58
N GLU A 26 -18.81 -3.90 2.38
CA GLU A 26 -17.77 -4.87 2.02
C GLU A 26 -17.10 -4.52 0.70
N SER A 27 -17.88 -4.14 -0.32
CA SER A 27 -17.36 -3.74 -1.62
C SER A 27 -16.44 -2.53 -1.54
N ALA A 28 -16.84 -1.48 -0.82
CA ALA A 28 -16.05 -0.26 -0.67
C ALA A 28 -14.72 -0.54 0.08
N LEU A 29 -14.78 -1.32 1.17
CA LEU A 29 -13.59 -1.68 1.94
C LEU A 29 -12.62 -2.57 1.16
N ARG A 30 -13.11 -3.51 0.35
CA ARG A 30 -12.25 -4.34 -0.52
C ARG A 30 -11.49 -3.50 -1.53
N ARG A 31 -12.14 -2.49 -2.12
CA ARG A 31 -11.49 -1.57 -3.07
C ARG A 31 -10.47 -0.68 -2.38
N ALA A 32 -10.78 -0.20 -1.18
CA ALA A 32 -9.84 0.58 -0.36
C ALA A 32 -8.59 -0.25 -0.03
N LEU A 33 -8.78 -1.50 0.39
CA LEU A 33 -7.67 -2.42 0.68
C LEU A 33 -6.81 -2.65 -0.57
N ALA A 34 -7.42 -2.98 -1.71
CA ALA A 34 -6.69 -3.20 -2.96
C ALA A 34 -5.88 -1.96 -3.38
N ARG A 35 -6.40 -0.75 -3.13
CA ARG A 35 -5.66 0.49 -3.41
C ARG A 35 -4.47 0.68 -2.49
N VAL A 36 -4.63 0.42 -1.20
CA VAL A 36 -3.53 0.48 -0.22
C VAL A 36 -2.46 -0.56 -0.55
N GLU A 37 -2.86 -1.79 -0.88
CA GLU A 37 -1.94 -2.85 -1.30
C GLU A 37 -1.19 -2.46 -2.57
N ALA A 38 -1.87 -1.88 -3.56
CA ALA A 38 -1.23 -1.40 -4.78
C ALA A 38 -0.25 -0.24 -4.51
N ASP A 39 -0.58 0.68 -3.60
CA ASP A 39 0.28 1.80 -3.22
C ASP A 39 1.51 1.34 -2.42
N TRP A 40 1.31 0.40 -1.49
CA TRP A 40 2.39 -0.27 -0.75
C TRP A 40 3.30 -1.08 -1.66
N LEU A 41 2.76 -1.83 -2.61
CA LEU A 41 3.55 -2.58 -3.60
C LEU A 41 4.22 -1.66 -4.64
N ALA A 42 3.68 -0.47 -4.87
CA ALA A 42 4.30 0.55 -5.71
C ALA A 42 5.41 1.32 -4.98
N THR A 43 5.48 1.24 -3.65
CA THR A 43 6.60 1.77 -2.88
C THR A 43 7.79 0.84 -3.10
N PRO A 44 8.94 1.29 -3.65
CA PRO A 44 10.13 0.45 -3.81
C PRO A 44 10.73 0.16 -2.44
N GLY A 45 10.16 -0.83 -1.77
CA GLY A 45 10.50 -1.30 -0.44
C GLY A 45 11.30 -2.59 -0.47
N GLU A 46 12.33 -2.66 -1.32
CA GLU A 46 13.49 -3.49 -1.00
C GLU A 46 14.66 -2.53 -0.78
N PRO A 47 15.18 -2.37 0.46
CA PRO A 47 16.54 -1.91 0.55
C PRO A 47 17.38 -2.95 -0.20
N ARG A 48 17.94 -2.57 -1.35
CA ARG A 48 19.00 -3.33 -1.99
C ARG A 48 19.99 -3.62 -0.88
N ARG A 49 20.08 -4.89 -0.48
CA ARG A 49 21.10 -5.36 0.44
C ARG A 49 22.41 -5.21 -0.33
N GLU A 50 22.99 -4.02 -0.29
CA GLU A 50 24.34 -3.79 -0.76
C GLU A 50 25.20 -4.77 0.04
N ALA A 51 25.74 -5.76 -0.67
CA ALA A 51 26.74 -6.61 -0.09
C ALA A 51 27.80 -5.69 0.52
N PRO A 52 28.24 -5.93 1.78
CA PRO A 52 29.23 -5.08 2.40
C PRO A 52 30.42 -4.95 1.44
N GLU A 53 30.76 -3.72 1.07
CA GLU A 53 31.94 -3.47 0.26
C GLU A 53 33.13 -4.13 0.98
N PRO A 54 33.91 -4.97 0.28
CA PRO A 54 35.05 -5.60 0.91
C PRO A 54 35.98 -4.49 1.43
N PRO A 55 36.58 -4.68 2.63
CA PRO A 55 37.43 -3.66 3.22
C PRO A 55 38.54 -3.26 2.23
N PRO A 56 38.87 -1.95 2.14
CA PRO A 56 39.95 -1.48 1.27
C PRO A 56 41.26 -2.10 1.75
N GLY A 57 41.70 -3.15 1.04
CA GLY A 57 42.82 -3.99 1.45
C GLY A 57 42.73 -5.44 0.96
N ALA A 58 41.56 -5.90 0.51
CA ALA A 58 41.42 -7.20 -0.15
C ALA A 58 41.91 -7.19 -1.61
N VAL A 59 43.13 -6.69 -1.85
CA VAL A 59 43.85 -6.89 -3.11
C VAL A 59 45.19 -7.56 -2.78
N ARG A 60 45.20 -8.88 -3.02
CA ARG A 60 46.33 -9.77 -3.31
C ARG A 60 47.67 -9.52 -2.60
N ARG A 61 48.13 -10.56 -1.89
CA ARG A 61 49.32 -11.32 -2.32
C ARG A 61 49.03 -12.81 -2.29
#